data_AF-A0A2T6C100-F1
#
_entry.id   AF-A0A2T6C100-F1
#
_cell.length_a   1.000
_cell.length_b   1.000
_cell.length_c   1.000
_cell.angle_alpha   90.00
_cell.angle_beta   90.00
_cell.angle_gamma   90.00
#
_symmetry.space_group_name_H-M   'P 1'
#
loop_
_entity.id
_entity.type
_entity.pdbx_description
1 polymer ?
#
loop_
_entity_poly.entity_id
_entity_poly.type
_entity_poly.pdbx_seq_one_letter_code
_entity_poly.pdbx_strand_id
1 'polypeptide(L)'
;MKTITIITSILIFFFTSINETKTIEATYDGYEDGTYYFTDSNDDLYEFQQVEKAVLKEFDLMSDSFENKKFKVTYKSVEEEVDGEEYTSYVITALTLIKE
;
A
#
# COMPACT_ATOMS: atom_id res chain seq x y z
N MET A 1 -40.05 32.92 31.00
CA MET A 1 -39.54 31.56 30.70
C MET A 1 -39.24 31.53 29.21
N LYS A 2 -37.96 31.56 28.85
CA LYS A 2 -37.20 30.40 28.33
C LYS A 2 -37.72 29.93 26.97
N THR A 3 -36.95 30.22 25.92
CA THR A 3 -36.38 29.22 25.02
C THR A 3 -35.41 29.94 24.08
N ILE A 4 -34.12 29.85 24.39
CA ILE A 4 -33.05 30.21 23.45
C ILE A 4 -32.78 28.91 22.67
N THR A 5 -33.03 28.93 21.37
CA THR A 5 -32.69 27.82 20.48
C THR A 5 -31.17 27.78 20.33
N ILE A 6 -30.54 26.81 20.99
CA ILE A 6 -29.12 26.52 20.81
C ILE A 6 -29.01 25.75 19.49
N ILE A 7 -28.52 26.43 18.45
CA ILE A 7 -28.09 25.77 17.22
C ILE A 7 -26.76 25.09 17.54
N THR A 8 -26.84 23.82 17.93
CA THR A 8 -25.67 22.97 18.09
C THR A 8 -25.12 22.67 16.69
N SER A 9 -24.13 23.44 16.23
CA SER A 9 -23.32 23.07 15.08
C SER A 9 -22.63 21.74 15.39
N ILE A 10 -23.19 20.65 14.91
CA ILE A 10 -22.51 19.37 14.82
C ILE A 10 -21.39 19.57 13.80
N LEU A 11 -20.17 19.77 14.28
CA LEU A 11 -18.98 19.54 13.45
C LEU A 11 -18.93 18.04 13.19
N ILE A 12 -19.37 17.65 12.01
CA ILE A 12 -19.10 16.32 11.49
C ILE A 12 -17.59 16.30 11.23
N PHE A 13 -16.83 15.70 12.14
CA PHE A 13 -15.46 15.31 11.86
C PHE A 13 -15.54 14.24 10.78
N PHE A 14 -15.34 14.64 9.53
CA PHE A 14 -14.95 13.70 8.49
C PHE A 14 -13.58 13.15 8.90
N PHE A 15 -13.56 11.96 9.49
CA PHE A 15 -12.36 11.12 9.48
C PHE A 15 -12.11 10.78 8.02
N THR A 16 -11.34 11.63 7.33
CA THR A 16 -10.70 11.18 6.10
C THR A 16 -9.62 10.22 6.57
N SER A 17 -9.81 8.91 6.38
CA SER A 17 -8.72 7.95 6.55
C SER A 17 -7.67 8.32 5.52
N ILE A 18 -6.67 9.10 5.93
CA ILE A 18 -5.47 9.35 5.13
C ILE A 18 -4.75 8.00 5.11
N ASN A 19 -4.96 7.23 4.05
CA ASN A 19 -4.14 6.07 3.74
C ASN A 19 -2.72 6.61 3.50
N GLU A 20 -1.88 6.66 4.54
CA GLU A 20 -0.51 7.17 4.42
C GLU A 20 0.27 6.30 3.44
N THR A 21 0.73 6.92 2.36
CA THR A 21 1.62 6.26 1.40
C THR A 21 3.04 6.29 1.91
N LYS A 22 3.72 5.14 1.89
CA LYS A 22 5.13 4.98 2.23
C LYS A 22 5.94 4.72 0.96
N THR A 23 7.21 5.11 0.98
CA THR A 23 8.13 4.86 -0.13
C THR A 23 9.45 4.29 0.37
N ILE A 24 9.91 3.21 -0.25
CA ILE A 24 11.16 2.51 0.05
C ILE A 24 11.97 2.27 -1.23
N GLU A 25 13.25 1.94 -1.09
CA GLU A 25 14.06 1.38 -2.17
C GLU A 25 14.39 -0.07 -1.85
N ALA A 26 13.96 -1.00 -2.68
CA ALA A 26 14.12 -2.42 -2.45
C ALA A 26 14.29 -3.20 -3.75
N THR A 27 14.95 -4.34 -3.67
CA THR A 27 15.16 -5.27 -4.78
C THR A 27 13.96 -6.20 -4.87
N TYR A 28 13.42 -6.40 -6.06
CA TYR A 28 12.32 -7.34 -6.28
C TYR A 28 12.85 -8.78 -6.28
N ASP A 29 12.31 -9.61 -5.39
CA ASP A 29 12.79 -10.99 -5.18
C ASP A 29 11.93 -12.02 -5.91
N GLY A 30 10.66 -11.70 -6.20
CA GLY A 30 9.76 -12.60 -6.92
C GLY A 30 8.31 -12.53 -6.46
N TYR A 31 7.47 -13.36 -7.07
CA TYR A 31 6.06 -13.52 -6.74
C TYR A 31 5.77 -14.99 -6.41
N GLU A 32 5.32 -15.25 -5.19
CA GLU A 32 5.02 -16.60 -4.69
C GLU A 32 3.74 -16.55 -3.85
N ASP A 33 2.87 -17.55 -4.01
CA ASP A 33 1.64 -17.75 -3.23
C ASP A 33 0.75 -16.49 -3.08
N GLY A 34 0.69 -15.63 -4.10
CA GLY A 34 -0.14 -14.42 -4.07
C GLY A 34 0.56 -13.17 -3.57
N THR A 35 1.83 -13.26 -3.15
CA THR A 35 2.57 -12.19 -2.49
C THR A 35 3.76 -11.74 -3.34
N TYR A 36 3.99 -10.42 -3.40
CA TYR A 36 5.14 -9.83 -4.07
C TYR A 36 6.20 -9.49 -3.03
N TYR A 37 7.40 -10.04 -3.19
CA TYR A 37 8.49 -9.93 -2.22
C TYR A 37 9.55 -8.93 -2.67
N PHE A 38 9.98 -8.09 -1.73
CA PHE A 38 11.07 -7.15 -1.95
C PHE A 38 11.98 -7.10 -0.73
N THR A 39 13.30 -7.06 -0.96
CA THR A 39 14.29 -6.94 0.13
C THR A 39 15.07 -5.64 -0.03
N ASP A 40 15.16 -4.85 1.04
CA ASP A 40 15.90 -3.58 1.03
C ASP A 40 17.42 -3.78 1.25
N SER A 41 18.17 -2.68 1.36
CA SER A 41 19.62 -2.74 1.58
C SER A 41 20.04 -3.17 3.00
N ASN A 42 19.10 -3.24 3.93
CA ASN A 42 19.31 -3.69 5.31
C ASN A 42 18.89 -5.15 5.51
N ASP A 43 18.56 -5.86 4.42
CA ASP A 43 17.98 -7.20 4.41
C ASP A 43 16.58 -7.28 5.07
N ASP A 44 15.85 -6.15 5.16
CA ASP A 44 14.46 -6.14 5.60
C ASP A 44 13.54 -6.63 4.46
N LEU A 45 12.75 -7.66 4.74
CA LEU A 45 11.78 -8.23 3.81
C LEU A 45 10.45 -7.46 3.85
N TYR A 46 9.97 -7.08 2.68
CA TYR A 46 8.68 -6.43 2.45
C TYR A 46 7.77 -7.32 1.63
N GLU A 47 6.56 -7.53 2.14
CA GLU A 47 5.53 -8.37 1.54
C GLU A 47 4.34 -7.51 1.12
N PHE A 48 3.96 -7.60 -0.15
CA PHE A 48 2.80 -6.90 -0.68
C PHE A 48 1.76 -7.91 -1.18
N GLN A 49 0.53 -7.79 -0.67
CA GLN A 49 -0.58 -8.67 -1.07
C GLN A 49 -1.22 -8.21 -2.38
N GLN A 50 -1.07 -6.94 -2.73
CA GLN A 50 -1.70 -6.37 -3.92
C GLN A 50 -0.79 -5.37 -4.63
N VAL A 51 -1.03 -5.23 -5.93
CA VAL A 51 -0.38 -4.24 -6.79
C VAL A 51 -1.45 -3.58 -7.64
N GLU A 52 -1.44 -2.25 -7.71
CA GLU A 52 -2.38 -1.53 -8.54
C GLU A 52 -2.20 -1.93 -10.02
N LYS A 53 -3.32 -2.16 -10.72
CA LYS A 53 -3.32 -2.63 -12.11
C LYS A 53 -2.52 -1.74 -13.08
N ALA A 54 -2.36 -0.44 -12.76
CA ALA A 54 -1.56 0.46 -13.56
C ALA A 54 -0.07 0.10 -13.51
N VAL A 55 0.45 -0.30 -12.35
CA VAL A 55 1.83 -0.75 -12.16
C VAL A 55 2.08 -2.04 -12.94
N LEU A 56 1.16 -3.02 -12.87
CA LEU A 56 1.28 -4.30 -13.58
C LEU A 56 1.25 -4.18 -15.11
N LYS A 57 0.76 -3.06 -15.66
CA LYS A 57 0.83 -2.81 -17.11
C LYS A 57 2.24 -2.42 -17.56
N GLU A 58 3.04 -1.87 -16.66
CA GLU A 58 4.40 -1.40 -16.93
C GLU A 58 5.45 -2.41 -16.49
N PHE A 59 5.17 -3.12 -15.39
CA PHE A 59 6.07 -4.08 -14.77
C PHE A 59 5.34 -5.41 -14.57
N ASP A 60 5.70 -6.42 -15.35
CA ASP A 60 5.17 -7.78 -15.17
C ASP A 60 5.86 -8.48 -13.99
N LEU A 61 5.36 -8.20 -12.79
CA LEU A 61 5.83 -8.76 -11.52
C LEU A 61 5.23 -10.15 -11.21
N MET A 62 4.57 -10.82 -12.17
CA MET A 62 4.19 -12.22 -12.00
C MET A 62 5.12 -13.16 -12.78
N SER A 63 6.05 -12.57 -13.54
CA SER A 63 7.11 -13.26 -14.25
C SER A 63 8.47 -12.91 -13.64
N ASP A 64 9.47 -13.72 -13.96
CA ASP A 64 10.84 -13.54 -13.49
C ASP A 64 11.56 -12.34 -14.16
N SER A 65 10.89 -11.61 -15.07
CA SER A 65 11.49 -10.57 -15.93
C SER A 65 12.17 -9.43 -15.16
N PHE A 66 11.69 -9.15 -13.95
CA PHE A 66 12.16 -8.06 -13.11
C PHE A 66 12.83 -8.53 -11.81
N GLU A 67 13.01 -9.84 -11.62
CA GLU A 67 13.73 -10.35 -10.46
C GLU A 67 15.14 -9.77 -10.37
N ASN A 68 15.60 -9.54 -9.14
CA ASN A 68 16.88 -8.92 -8.82
C ASN A 68 17.04 -7.47 -9.33
N LYS A 69 15.94 -6.82 -9.76
CA LYS A 69 15.95 -5.39 -10.11
C LYS A 69 15.58 -4.54 -8.90
N LYS A 70 16.31 -3.43 -8.72
CA LYS A 70 16.02 -2.47 -7.66
C LYS A 70 14.95 -1.48 -8.10
N PHE A 71 13.98 -1.24 -7.23
CA PHE A 71 12.88 -0.31 -7.43
C PHE A 71 12.80 0.69 -6.30
N LYS A 72 12.32 1.89 -6.62
CA LYS A 72 11.63 2.74 -5.67
C LYS A 72 10.17 2.29 -5.61
N VAL A 73 9.77 1.71 -4.48
CA VAL A 73 8.43 1.14 -4.24
C VAL A 73 7.62 2.13 -3.42
N THR A 74 6.47 2.56 -3.93
CA THR A 74 5.48 3.31 -3.16
C THR A 74 4.28 2.42 -2.89
N TYR A 75 3.84 2.37 -1.63
CA TYR A 75 2.75 1.51 -1.20
C TYR A 75 1.89 2.18 -0.12
N LYS A 76 0.72 1.61 0.14
CA LYS A 76 -0.19 1.99 1.24
C LYS A 76 -0.68 0.75 1.97
N SER A 77 -1.09 0.92 3.22
CA SER A 77 -1.79 -0.11 4.00
C SER A 77 -3.30 0.06 3.87
N VAL A 78 -4.00 -1.03 3.55
CA VAL A 78 -5.46 -1.09 3.48
C VAL A 78 -5.95 -2.04 4.56
N GLU A 79 -6.88 -1.58 5.38
CA GLU A 79 -7.61 -2.43 6.33
C GLU A 79 -8.72 -3.17 5.58
N GLU A 80 -8.78 -4.48 5.74
CA GLU A 80 -9.72 -5.39 5.10
C GLU A 80 -10.43 -6.21 6.18
N GLU A 81 -11.75 -6.34 6.10
CA GLU A 81 -12.51 -7.21 7.00
C GLU A 81 -12.80 -8.54 6.31
N VAL A 82 -12.29 -9.65 6.87
CA VAL A 82 -12.52 -11.01 6.39
C VAL A 82 -13.08 -11.83 7.53
N ASP A 83 -14.28 -12.40 7.34
CA ASP A 83 -14.98 -13.20 8.35
C ASP A 83 -15.16 -12.50 9.72
N GLY A 84 -15.25 -11.16 9.72
CA GLY A 84 -15.42 -10.34 10.92
C GLY A 84 -14.12 -10.02 11.67
N GLU A 85 -12.97 -10.34 11.08
CA GLU A 85 -11.65 -9.97 11.57
C GLU A 85 -11.00 -8.94 10.65
N GLU A 86 -10.38 -7.91 11.25
CA GLU A 86 -9.65 -6.88 10.53
C GLU A 86 -8.22 -7.33 10.23
N TYR A 87 -7.84 -7.25 8.96
CA TYR A 87 -6.51 -7.56 8.43
C TYR A 87 -5.92 -6.34 7.75
N THR A 88 -4.60 -6.18 7.81
CA THR A 88 -3.90 -5.13 7.07
C THR A 88 -3.18 -5.73 5.88
N SER A 89 -3.59 -5.32 4.68
CA SER A 89 -2.95 -5.65 3.42
C SER A 89 -2.11 -4.48 2.92
N TYR A 90 -0.98 -4.76 2.28
CA TYR A 90 -0.14 -3.74 1.65
C TYR A 90 -0.29 -3.76 0.14
N VAL A 91 -0.54 -2.57 -0.42
CA VAL A 91 -0.82 -2.37 -1.84
C VAL A 91 0.26 -1.50 -2.47
N ILE A 92 1.01 -2.03 -3.43
CA ILE A 92 1.93 -1.23 -4.24
C ILE A 92 1.13 -0.33 -5.17
N THR A 93 1.37 0.97 -5.09
CA THR A 93 0.68 1.99 -5.88
C THR A 93 1.55 2.60 -6.97
N ALA A 94 2.89 2.53 -6.82
CA ALA A 94 3.82 2.92 -7.86
C ALA A 94 5.15 2.16 -7.74
N LEU A 95 5.76 1.86 -8.89
CA LEU A 95 7.13 1.40 -9.00
C LEU A 95 7.92 2.33 -9.92
N THR A 96 9.18 2.56 -9.57
CA THR A 96 10.14 3.19 -10.48
C THR A 96 11.40 2.34 -10.48
N LEU A 97 11.75 1.79 -11.65
CA LEU A 97 12.99 1.03 -11.81
C LEU A 97 14.19 1.95 -11.61
N ILE A 98 15.07 1.61 -10.67
CA ILE A 98 16.32 2.31 -10.43
C ILE A 98 17.35 1.69 -11.37
N LYS A 99 17.78 2.46 -12.38
CA LYS A 99 18.86 2.06 -13.28
C LYS A 99 20.19 2.27 -12.57
N GLU A 100 21.02 1.24 -12.55
CA GLU A 100 22.43 1.32 -12.15
C GLU A 100 23.26 2.17 -13.13
#